data_AF-A0A1B8DZC8-F1
#
_entry.id   AF-A0A1B8DZC8-F1
#
_cell.length_a   1.000
_cell.length_b   1.000
_cell.length_c   1.000
_cell.angle_alpha   90.00
_cell.angle_beta   90.00
_cell.angle_gamma   90.00
#
_symmetry.space_group_name_H-M   'P 1'
#
loop_
_entity.id
_entity.type
_entity.pdbx_description
1 polymer ?
#
loop_
_entity_poly.entity_id
_entity_poly.type
_entity_poly.pdbx_seq_one_letter_code
_entity_poly.pdbx_strand_id
1 'polypeptide(L)'
;MSLTVLTDADVCEVLESLTIDDAHALQKSLRKALHEYSTGTQGEAACAMHQPERTAMVAPSGKTTLFMPSTSSSGIGMKVVTLSTPGAKSPTASTADMTPHGALTIMSSNGTPTGFLNAEEITAFRTALCSSLLFCRRKSFKSITVFGAGRQAFWHIRLALLLRGSSLKTVNIISRTFSDRVRDLVKTLYSVDPAIKEREGWENVKFSILTPGYGEYARLLKEQLRAADVIITTVPSTTPLFDPSILTSTEGRRRGRLIIAIGSYKPHMIEIPIEIFQQAVKPHEHRHYHKHASEGGVVVVDTLTGCLKEAGEIIQSGLSPNQLVEVGELVMLGGQLAGPDNSDDHEVSADGKQIDLDGIRRELSDISSSGQGSMHAVMREGSELSTVSTESTERESIDSSRSSKSSRKSLGPSGIGNKIRSLSMDNRKVKSKDDSMATWLREGNVVYKCVGMGLMDLVVGEGLITLAREKGVGTTIPNF
;
A
#
# COMPACT_ATOMS: atom_id res chain seq x y z
N MET A 1 -0.52 -6.64 33.37
CA MET A 1 -1.12 -6.73 32.01
C MET A 1 -0.79 -8.12 31.46
N SER A 2 -1.40 -8.56 30.36
CA SER A 2 -1.08 -9.86 29.76
C SER A 2 -0.50 -9.72 28.36
N LEU A 3 0.52 -10.51 28.07
CA LEU A 3 1.13 -10.63 26.74
C LEU A 3 0.52 -11.84 26.02
N THR A 4 0.12 -11.67 24.76
CA THR A 4 -0.33 -12.79 23.92
C THR A 4 0.80 -13.20 22.97
N VAL A 5 1.18 -14.47 23.00
CA VAL A 5 2.22 -15.06 22.15
C VAL A 5 1.57 -15.99 21.12
N LEU A 6 1.81 -15.71 19.83
CA LEU A 6 1.29 -16.50 18.71
C LEU A 6 2.44 -17.10 17.89
N THR A 7 2.46 -18.43 17.80
CA THR A 7 3.33 -19.18 16.88
C THR A 7 2.84 -19.04 15.42
N ASP A 8 3.61 -19.51 14.44
CA ASP A 8 3.15 -19.50 13.02
C ASP A 8 1.86 -20.33 12.87
N ALA A 9 1.75 -21.46 13.59
CA ALA A 9 0.56 -22.30 13.60
C ALA A 9 -0.66 -21.56 14.18
N ASP A 10 -0.49 -20.85 15.31
CA ASP A 10 -1.55 -20.04 15.90
C ASP A 10 -2.02 -18.93 14.94
N VAL A 11 -1.08 -18.26 14.27
CA VAL A 11 -1.40 -17.22 13.28
C VAL A 11 -2.16 -17.82 12.10
N CYS A 12 -1.72 -18.97 11.58
CA CYS A 12 -2.42 -19.68 10.50
C CYS A 12 -3.85 -20.05 10.93
N GLU A 13 -4.03 -20.60 12.13
CA GLU A 13 -5.35 -21.00 12.65
C GLU A 13 -6.32 -19.81 12.76
N VAL A 14 -5.86 -18.68 13.31
CA VAL A 14 -6.67 -17.46 13.41
C VAL A 14 -7.06 -16.95 12.02
N LEU A 15 -6.12 -16.95 11.08
CA LEU A 15 -6.32 -16.42 9.73
C LEU A 15 -7.17 -17.33 8.83
N GLU A 16 -6.98 -18.65 8.89
CA GLU A 16 -7.76 -19.61 8.10
C GLU A 16 -9.22 -19.69 8.55
N SER A 17 -9.47 -19.41 9.84
CA SER A 17 -10.81 -19.33 10.43
C SER A 17 -11.48 -17.95 10.29
N LEU A 18 -10.91 -17.02 9.49
CA LEU A 18 -11.50 -15.70 9.29
C LEU A 18 -12.89 -15.78 8.65
N THR A 19 -13.83 -15.05 9.24
CA THR A 19 -15.11 -14.74 8.62
C THR A 19 -15.00 -13.51 7.72
N ILE A 20 -16.03 -13.25 6.90
CA ILE A 20 -16.11 -12.02 6.11
C ILE A 20 -16.16 -10.77 7.00
N ASP A 21 -16.80 -10.86 8.17
CA ASP A 21 -16.89 -9.77 9.13
C ASP A 21 -15.54 -9.48 9.78
N ASP A 22 -14.79 -10.53 10.15
CA ASP A 22 -13.42 -10.39 10.65
C ASP A 22 -12.53 -9.68 9.61
N ALA A 23 -12.62 -10.09 8.34
CA ALA A 23 -11.87 -9.48 7.25
C ALA A 23 -12.27 -8.01 7.04
N HIS A 24 -13.57 -7.68 7.09
CA HIS A 24 -14.04 -6.31 7.00
C HIS A 24 -13.60 -5.44 8.19
N ALA A 25 -13.57 -6.00 9.41
CA ALA A 25 -13.08 -5.32 10.59
C ALA A 25 -11.58 -4.99 10.46
N LEU A 26 -10.78 -5.96 10.03
CA LEU A 26 -9.35 -5.75 9.75
C LEU A 26 -9.13 -4.74 8.62
N GLN A 27 -9.89 -4.83 7.52
CA GLN A 27 -9.86 -3.84 6.44
C GLN A 27 -10.24 -2.44 6.92
N LYS A 28 -11.23 -2.31 7.81
CA LYS A 28 -11.67 -1.02 8.36
C LYS A 28 -10.56 -0.37 9.19
N SER A 29 -9.92 -1.14 10.07
CA SER A 29 -8.78 -0.65 10.87
C SER A 29 -7.60 -0.26 9.99
N LEU A 30 -7.23 -1.12 9.04
CA LEU A 30 -6.13 -0.84 8.11
C LEU A 30 -6.42 0.38 7.23
N ARG A 31 -7.63 0.48 6.69
CA ARG A 31 -8.09 1.63 5.89
C ARG A 31 -7.99 2.94 6.65
N LYS A 32 -8.44 2.95 7.92
CA LYS A 32 -8.36 4.14 8.78
C LYS A 32 -6.90 4.56 9.00
N ALA A 33 -6.04 3.60 9.35
CA ALA A 33 -4.62 3.89 9.58
C ALA A 33 -3.88 4.37 8.32
N LEU A 34 -4.15 3.75 7.17
CA LEU A 34 -3.58 4.20 5.89
C LEU A 34 -4.08 5.60 5.50
N HIS A 35 -5.34 5.91 5.77
CA HIS A 35 -5.86 7.25 5.54
C HIS A 35 -5.16 8.29 6.43
N GLU A 36 -5.06 8.04 7.73
CA GLU A 36 -4.30 8.89 8.67
C GLU A 36 -2.83 9.04 8.25
N TYR A 37 -2.20 7.98 7.76
CA TYR A 37 -0.84 8.05 7.21
C TYR A 37 -0.74 9.01 6.02
N SER A 38 -1.67 8.90 5.07
CA SER A 38 -1.62 9.65 3.81
C SER A 38 -2.07 11.10 3.94
N THR A 39 -3.00 11.41 4.85
CA THR A 39 -3.53 12.78 5.02
C THR A 39 -3.03 13.48 6.27
N GLY A 40 -2.36 12.76 7.17
CA GLY A 40 -1.99 13.27 8.48
C GLY A 40 -0.93 14.37 8.41
N THR A 41 -1.16 15.42 9.20
CA THR A 41 -0.15 16.46 9.45
C THR A 41 0.93 15.93 10.42
N GLN A 42 2.05 16.65 10.57
CA GLN A 42 3.20 16.23 11.40
C GLN A 42 2.87 15.96 12.89
N GLY A 43 1.63 16.20 13.36
CA GLY A 43 1.15 15.89 14.71
C GLY A 43 0.31 14.60 14.84
N GLU A 44 0.00 13.89 13.77
CA GLU A 44 -0.83 12.67 13.82
C GLU A 44 0.00 11.41 14.05
N ALA A 45 -0.48 10.53 14.93
CA ALA A 45 0.29 9.41 15.45
C ALA A 45 0.62 8.31 14.40
N ALA A 46 -0.08 8.25 13.27
CA ALA A 46 0.21 7.33 12.16
C ALA A 46 0.90 7.99 10.95
N CYS A 47 1.30 9.27 11.03
CA CYS A 47 1.88 10.00 9.89
C CYS A 47 3.22 9.41 9.40
N ALA A 48 3.70 9.88 8.25
CA ALA A 48 4.94 9.39 7.64
C ALA A 48 6.18 9.45 8.56
N MET A 49 6.28 10.47 9.43
CA MET A 49 7.38 10.61 10.39
C MET A 49 7.43 9.46 11.42
N HIS A 50 6.28 8.82 11.64
CA HIS A 50 6.08 7.71 12.58
C HIS A 50 6.28 6.34 11.92
N GLN A 51 6.67 6.31 10.64
CA GLN A 51 7.03 5.11 9.89
C GLN A 51 8.49 5.21 9.42
N PRO A 52 9.48 5.10 10.33
CA PRO A 52 10.88 5.22 9.98
C PRO A 52 11.32 4.17 8.95
N GLU A 53 12.39 4.48 8.23
CA GLU A 53 12.97 3.54 7.28
C GLU A 53 13.43 2.26 7.96
N ARG A 54 13.32 1.15 7.22
CA ARG A 54 13.83 -0.14 7.67
C ARG A 54 15.33 -0.04 7.93
N THR A 55 15.77 -0.47 9.11
CA THR A 55 17.20 -0.54 9.43
C THR A 55 17.72 -1.92 9.05
N ALA A 56 18.78 -1.98 8.26
CA ALA A 56 19.41 -3.23 7.83
C ALA A 56 20.72 -3.47 8.60
N MET A 57 20.86 -4.67 9.16
CA MET A 57 22.09 -5.15 9.76
C MET A 57 22.57 -6.39 9.01
N VAL A 58 23.81 -6.37 8.54
CA VAL A 58 24.43 -7.52 7.87
C VAL A 58 25.34 -8.23 8.86
N ALA A 59 25.02 -9.47 9.18
CA ALA A 59 25.85 -10.30 10.04
C ALA A 59 27.12 -10.75 9.29
N PRO A 60 28.22 -11.10 9.99
CA PRO A 60 29.41 -11.68 9.37
C PRO A 60 29.14 -12.96 8.54
N SER A 61 28.06 -13.67 8.86
CA SER A 61 27.58 -14.84 8.10
C SER A 61 26.95 -14.49 6.74
N GLY A 62 26.84 -13.20 6.39
CA GLY A 62 26.20 -12.71 5.17
C GLY A 62 24.68 -12.61 5.23
N LYS A 63 24.05 -13.07 6.33
CA LYS A 63 22.60 -12.90 6.54
C LYS A 63 22.27 -11.43 6.84
N THR A 64 21.16 -10.95 6.30
CA THR A 64 20.69 -9.58 6.55
C THR A 64 19.47 -9.61 7.44
N THR A 65 19.53 -8.96 8.59
CA THR A 65 18.39 -8.74 9.48
C THR A 65 17.85 -7.33 9.27
N LEU A 66 16.54 -7.23 9.07
CA LEU A 66 15.80 -5.99 8.90
C LEU A 66 15.00 -5.72 10.16
N PHE A 67 15.10 -4.49 10.66
CA PHE A 67 14.28 -3.96 11.74
C PHE A 67 13.33 -2.93 11.14
N MET A 68 12.04 -3.09 11.40
CA MET A 68 10.98 -2.26 10.85
C MET A 68 10.14 -1.73 12.00
N PRO A 69 10.52 -0.58 12.59
CA PRO A 69 9.70 0.11 13.58
C PRO A 69 8.49 0.76 12.91
N SER A 70 7.39 0.87 13.64
CA SER A 70 6.20 1.61 13.24
C SER A 70 5.46 2.09 14.47
N THR A 71 4.92 3.30 14.42
CA THR A 71 4.01 3.80 15.47
C THR A 71 2.70 4.27 14.87
N SER A 72 1.61 4.14 15.61
CA SER A 72 0.28 4.63 15.23
C SER A 72 -0.38 5.29 16.44
N SER A 73 -1.61 5.78 16.27
CA SER A 73 -2.45 6.23 17.38
C SER A 73 -2.81 5.12 18.37
N SER A 74 -2.78 3.86 17.93
CA SER A 74 -3.14 2.69 18.73
C SER A 74 -1.96 2.05 19.46
N GLY A 75 -0.75 2.14 18.92
CA GLY A 75 0.39 1.43 19.51
C GLY A 75 1.72 1.60 18.79
N ILE A 76 2.64 0.73 19.19
CA ILE A 76 4.02 0.64 18.69
C ILE A 76 4.24 -0.78 18.20
N GLY A 77 4.78 -0.90 16.99
CA GLY A 77 5.12 -2.16 16.35
C GLY A 77 6.61 -2.23 16.04
N MET A 78 7.21 -3.40 16.23
CA MET A 78 8.55 -3.69 15.76
C MET A 78 8.55 -5.05 15.07
N LYS A 79 8.80 -5.05 13.77
CA LYS A 79 9.03 -6.28 13.02
C LYS A 79 10.52 -6.51 12.82
N VAL A 80 10.98 -7.70 13.16
CA VAL A 80 12.37 -8.13 12.92
C VAL A 80 12.34 -9.34 12.01
N VAL A 81 12.99 -9.24 10.85
CA VAL A 81 13.03 -10.31 9.84
C VAL A 81 14.45 -10.54 9.37
N THR A 82 14.88 -11.80 9.32
CA THR A 82 16.18 -12.18 8.76
C THR A 82 16.02 -12.83 7.40
N LEU A 83 16.71 -12.29 6.40
CA LEU A 83 16.76 -12.78 5.04
C LEU A 83 18.01 -13.66 4.84
N SER A 84 17.82 -14.82 4.23
CA SER A 84 18.91 -15.66 3.77
C SER A 84 19.61 -15.03 2.56
N THR A 85 20.93 -15.18 2.49
CA THR A 85 21.76 -14.56 1.46
C THR A 85 21.50 -15.19 0.09
N PRO A 86 21.16 -14.40 -0.95
CA PRO A 86 21.12 -14.92 -2.31
C PRO A 86 22.52 -15.36 -2.74
N GLY A 87 22.72 -16.67 -2.96
CA GLY A 87 23.99 -17.22 -3.45
C GLY A 87 24.78 -18.10 -2.48
N ALA A 88 24.26 -18.36 -1.26
CA ALA A 88 24.79 -19.44 -0.42
C ALA A 88 24.51 -20.80 -1.08
N LYS A 89 25.43 -21.26 -1.94
CA LYS A 89 25.43 -22.60 -2.51
C LYS A 89 25.75 -23.62 -1.40
N SER A 90 24.78 -23.92 -0.56
CA SER A 90 24.80 -25.21 0.16
C SER A 90 24.20 -26.26 -0.77
N PRO A 91 24.90 -27.38 -1.07
CA PRO A 91 24.37 -28.44 -1.92
C PRO A 91 23.17 -29.18 -1.30
N THR A 92 22.78 -28.82 -0.08
CA THR A 92 21.67 -29.43 0.68
C THR A 92 20.57 -28.44 1.07
N ALA A 93 20.64 -27.18 0.64
CA ALA A 93 19.63 -26.18 1.02
C ALA A 93 18.28 -26.51 0.38
N SER A 94 17.36 -27.00 1.21
CA SER A 94 15.97 -27.20 0.84
C SER A 94 15.32 -25.84 0.54
N THR A 95 14.24 -25.80 -0.23
CA THR A 95 13.49 -24.57 -0.52
C THR A 95 12.99 -23.82 0.74
N ALA A 96 12.99 -24.48 1.91
CA ALA A 96 12.67 -23.87 3.20
C ALA A 96 13.73 -22.84 3.66
N ASP A 97 14.99 -23.00 3.27
CA ASP A 97 16.11 -22.13 3.71
C ASP A 97 16.08 -20.71 3.13
N MET A 98 15.20 -20.45 2.15
CA MET A 98 15.05 -19.13 1.50
C MET A 98 13.89 -18.30 2.06
N THR A 99 13.10 -18.86 2.98
CA THR A 99 11.95 -18.17 3.58
C THR A 99 12.44 -17.20 4.66
N PRO A 100 12.05 -15.91 4.61
CA PRO A 100 12.37 -14.97 5.68
C PRO A 100 11.79 -15.45 7.00
N HIS A 101 12.60 -15.53 8.05
CA HIS A 101 12.12 -15.84 9.40
C HIS A 101 12.07 -14.56 10.21
N GLY A 102 11.01 -14.36 10.99
CA GLY A 102 10.88 -13.14 11.76
C GLY A 102 9.78 -13.19 12.82
N ALA A 103 9.76 -12.12 13.62
CA ALA A 103 8.75 -11.90 14.65
C ALA A 103 8.28 -10.45 14.64
N LEU A 104 7.07 -10.26 15.15
CA LEU A 104 6.42 -8.97 15.32
C LEU A 104 6.08 -8.78 16.80
N THR A 105 6.65 -7.73 17.39
CA THR A 105 6.28 -7.28 18.73
C THR A 105 5.29 -6.13 18.60
N ILE A 106 4.19 -6.22 19.36
CA ILE A 106 3.17 -5.19 19.46
C ILE A 106 3.12 -4.70 20.90
N MET A 107 3.11 -3.38 21.04
CA MET A 107 3.04 -2.68 22.32
C MET A 107 1.93 -1.63 22.22
N SER A 108 1.26 -1.37 23.33
CA SER A 108 0.32 -0.25 23.43
C SER A 108 1.06 1.10 23.36
N SER A 109 0.31 2.18 23.17
CA SER A 109 0.86 3.54 23.07
C SER A 109 1.64 4.02 24.30
N ASN A 110 1.45 3.40 25.47
CA ASN A 110 2.24 3.69 26.68
C ASN A 110 3.53 2.84 26.80
N GLY A 111 3.84 2.02 25.80
CA GLY A 111 5.00 1.13 25.81
C GLY A 111 4.79 -0.21 26.54
N THR A 112 3.57 -0.57 26.95
CA THR A 112 3.32 -1.89 27.54
C THR A 112 3.21 -2.94 26.41
N PRO A 113 3.99 -4.03 26.44
CA PRO A 113 3.88 -5.14 25.47
C PRO A 113 2.51 -5.83 25.54
N THR A 114 1.87 -6.03 24.39
CA THR A 114 0.54 -6.65 24.30
C THR A 114 0.52 -7.92 23.45
N GLY A 115 1.46 -8.05 22.49
CA GLY A 115 1.65 -9.33 21.84
C GLY A 115 2.99 -9.54 21.15
N PHE A 116 3.30 -10.81 20.90
CA PHE A 116 4.48 -11.27 20.20
C PHE A 116 4.08 -12.39 19.23
N LEU A 117 4.23 -12.15 17.93
CA LEU A 117 3.73 -13.04 16.88
C LEU A 117 4.86 -13.48 15.96
N ASN A 118 4.77 -14.70 15.42
CA ASN A 118 5.55 -15.05 14.23
C ASN A 118 5.16 -14.12 13.06
N ALA A 119 6.15 -13.66 12.29
CA ALA A 119 5.95 -12.67 11.24
C ALA A 119 5.75 -13.25 9.82
N GLU A 120 5.87 -14.56 9.63
CA GLU A 120 5.88 -15.17 8.30
C GLU A 120 4.51 -15.06 7.62
N GLU A 121 3.46 -15.59 8.24
CA GLU A 121 2.12 -15.62 7.65
C GLU A 121 1.48 -14.23 7.60
N ILE A 122 1.58 -13.48 8.70
CA ILE A 122 1.03 -12.12 8.81
C ILE A 122 1.60 -11.19 7.72
N THR A 123 2.89 -11.32 7.34
CA THR A 123 3.48 -10.46 6.31
C THR A 123 2.80 -10.63 4.95
N ALA A 124 2.45 -11.86 4.58
CA ALA A 124 1.71 -12.12 3.35
C ALA A 124 0.25 -11.67 3.48
N PHE A 125 -0.40 -12.00 4.60
CA PHE A 125 -1.78 -11.64 4.86
C PHE A 125 -2.01 -10.13 4.86
N ARG A 126 -1.22 -9.35 5.62
CA ARG A 126 -1.35 -7.88 5.71
C ARG A 126 -1.15 -7.19 4.36
N THR A 127 -0.27 -7.73 3.51
CA THR A 127 -0.05 -7.25 2.14
C THR A 127 -1.29 -7.49 1.29
N ALA A 128 -1.83 -8.71 1.34
CA ALA A 128 -3.05 -9.07 0.62
C ALA A 128 -4.27 -8.29 1.13
N LEU A 129 -4.36 -8.04 2.44
CA LEU A 129 -5.42 -7.24 3.06
C LEU A 129 -5.39 -5.80 2.56
N CYS A 130 -4.20 -5.19 2.45
CA CYS A 130 -4.04 -3.87 1.84
C CYS A 130 -4.51 -3.86 0.37
N SER A 131 -4.02 -4.80 -0.45
CA SER A 131 -4.45 -4.98 -1.84
C SER A 131 -5.97 -5.15 -1.97
N SER A 132 -6.59 -5.85 -1.01
CA SER A 132 -8.02 -6.15 -1.03
C SER A 132 -8.91 -4.92 -0.82
N LEU A 133 -8.38 -3.81 -0.29
CA LEU A 133 -9.10 -2.52 -0.23
C LEU A 133 -9.49 -2.02 -1.63
N LEU A 134 -8.77 -2.43 -2.67
CA LEU A 134 -9.07 -2.11 -4.06
C LEU A 134 -10.03 -3.12 -4.71
N PHE A 135 -10.18 -4.34 -4.17
CA PHE A 135 -11.09 -5.35 -4.72
C PHE A 135 -12.54 -4.88 -4.66
N CYS A 136 -12.95 -4.36 -3.50
CA CYS A 136 -14.32 -3.91 -3.23
C CYS A 136 -14.74 -2.72 -4.11
N ARG A 137 -13.79 -2.04 -4.75
CA ARG A 137 -14.08 -0.95 -5.68
C ARG A 137 -14.37 -1.44 -7.10
N ARG A 138 -13.96 -2.66 -7.48
CA ARG A 138 -14.10 -3.16 -8.85
C ARG A 138 -15.52 -3.59 -9.17
N LYS A 139 -16.09 -3.03 -10.25
CA LYS A 139 -17.40 -3.45 -10.78
C LYS A 139 -17.39 -4.86 -11.36
N SER A 140 -16.30 -5.23 -12.04
CA SER A 140 -16.11 -6.56 -12.60
C SER A 140 -14.99 -7.28 -11.85
N PHE A 141 -15.27 -8.49 -11.37
CA PHE A 141 -14.36 -9.32 -10.57
C PHE A 141 -14.62 -10.81 -10.85
N LYS A 142 -14.61 -11.20 -12.14
CA LYS A 142 -14.98 -12.56 -12.57
C LYS A 142 -13.76 -13.46 -12.77
N SER A 143 -12.64 -12.89 -13.18
CA SER A 143 -11.39 -13.64 -13.39
C SER A 143 -10.22 -12.94 -12.73
N ILE A 144 -9.44 -13.68 -11.93
CA ILE A 144 -8.15 -13.22 -11.44
C ILE A 144 -7.02 -14.08 -12.02
N THR A 145 -5.89 -13.45 -12.32
CA THR A 145 -4.68 -14.12 -12.80
C THR A 145 -3.54 -13.77 -11.86
N VAL A 146 -2.93 -14.78 -11.24
CA VAL A 146 -1.93 -14.64 -10.19
C VAL A 146 -0.62 -15.26 -10.63
N PHE A 147 0.47 -14.48 -10.63
CA PHE A 147 1.82 -15.00 -10.83
C PHE A 147 2.46 -15.34 -9.50
N GLY A 148 3.00 -16.55 -9.42
CA GLY A 148 3.56 -17.11 -8.19
C GLY A 148 2.58 -18.04 -7.48
N ALA A 149 3.14 -18.83 -6.56
CA ALA A 149 2.38 -19.81 -5.77
C ALA A 149 2.91 -19.92 -4.33
N GLY A 150 3.50 -18.85 -3.80
CA GLY A 150 3.92 -18.77 -2.39
C GLY A 150 2.81 -18.20 -1.49
N ARG A 151 3.13 -17.96 -0.21
CA ARG A 151 2.23 -17.37 0.79
C ARG A 151 1.54 -16.08 0.31
N GLN A 152 2.26 -15.21 -0.39
CA GLN A 152 1.69 -13.99 -1.00
C GLN A 152 0.58 -14.31 -2.01
N ALA A 153 0.80 -15.25 -2.93
CA ALA A 153 -0.22 -15.66 -3.90
C ALA A 153 -1.43 -16.29 -3.19
N PHE A 154 -1.18 -17.16 -2.20
CA PHE A 154 -2.22 -17.80 -1.42
C PHE A 154 -3.16 -16.78 -0.76
N TRP A 155 -2.64 -15.82 0.00
CA TRP A 155 -3.49 -14.84 0.70
C TRP A 155 -4.24 -13.90 -0.22
N HIS A 156 -3.62 -13.49 -1.34
CA HIS A 156 -4.33 -12.68 -2.34
C HIS A 156 -5.50 -13.45 -2.96
N ILE A 157 -5.33 -14.76 -3.21
CA ILE A 157 -6.41 -15.63 -3.71
C ILE A 157 -7.46 -15.85 -2.61
N ARG A 158 -7.04 -16.21 -1.38
CA ARG A 158 -7.94 -16.51 -0.26
C ARG A 158 -8.83 -15.32 0.10
N LEU A 159 -8.28 -14.11 0.15
CA LEU A 159 -9.06 -12.89 0.40
C LEU A 159 -9.94 -12.51 -0.80
N ALA A 160 -9.49 -12.74 -2.04
CA ALA A 160 -10.34 -12.55 -3.21
C ALA A 160 -11.56 -13.50 -3.18
N LEU A 161 -11.37 -14.75 -2.76
CA LEU A 161 -12.45 -15.73 -2.55
C LEU A 161 -13.37 -15.32 -1.40
N LEU A 162 -12.81 -14.93 -0.24
CA LEU A 162 -13.59 -14.52 0.93
C LEU A 162 -14.46 -13.29 0.66
N LEU A 163 -13.89 -12.28 0.00
CA LEU A 163 -14.53 -10.97 -0.15
C LEU A 163 -15.38 -10.86 -1.43
N ARG A 164 -15.06 -11.63 -2.48
CA ARG A 164 -15.66 -11.52 -3.81
C ARG A 164 -16.01 -12.88 -4.44
N GLY A 165 -16.07 -13.96 -3.67
CA GLY A 165 -16.30 -15.32 -4.14
C GLY A 165 -17.52 -15.45 -5.06
N SER A 166 -18.66 -14.89 -4.65
CA SER A 166 -19.92 -14.90 -5.43
C SER A 166 -19.79 -14.32 -6.85
N SER A 167 -18.94 -13.30 -7.02
CA SER A 167 -18.64 -12.67 -8.31
C SER A 167 -17.61 -13.44 -9.13
N LEU A 168 -16.69 -14.13 -8.45
CA LEU A 168 -15.55 -14.80 -9.05
C LEU A 168 -15.99 -16.07 -9.78
N LYS A 169 -15.30 -16.38 -10.88
CA LYS A 169 -15.56 -17.56 -11.72
C LYS A 169 -14.29 -18.32 -12.03
N THR A 170 -13.14 -17.63 -12.14
CA THR A 170 -11.88 -18.27 -12.51
C THR A 170 -10.69 -17.65 -11.78
N VAL A 171 -9.80 -18.51 -11.30
CA VAL A 171 -8.49 -18.17 -10.74
C VAL A 171 -7.43 -18.87 -11.60
N ASN A 172 -6.62 -18.10 -12.31
CA ASN A 172 -5.49 -18.63 -13.07
C ASN A 172 -4.21 -18.43 -12.28
N ILE A 173 -3.44 -19.49 -12.07
CA ILE A 173 -2.16 -19.47 -11.36
C ILE A 173 -1.05 -19.71 -12.37
N ILE A 174 -0.16 -18.74 -12.54
CA ILE A 174 0.98 -18.82 -13.44
C ILE A 174 2.24 -19.02 -12.60
N SER A 175 2.94 -20.13 -12.86
CA SER A 175 4.20 -20.46 -12.18
C SER A 175 5.28 -20.81 -13.19
N ARG A 176 6.55 -20.51 -12.83
CA ARG A 176 7.73 -20.86 -13.66
C ARG A 176 7.85 -22.37 -13.87
N THR A 177 7.48 -23.16 -12.87
CA THR A 177 7.51 -24.62 -12.91
C THR A 177 6.30 -25.19 -12.17
N PHE A 178 5.93 -26.42 -12.50
CA PHE A 178 4.98 -27.19 -11.71
C PHE A 178 5.72 -27.75 -10.49
N SER A 179 5.63 -27.06 -9.36
CA SER A 179 6.38 -27.35 -8.13
C SER A 179 5.45 -27.72 -6.98
N ASP A 180 6.01 -28.27 -5.89
CA ASP A 180 5.25 -28.60 -4.67
C ASP A 180 4.48 -27.40 -4.13
N ARG A 181 5.07 -26.19 -4.16
CA ARG A 181 4.37 -24.96 -3.78
C ARG A 181 3.06 -24.73 -4.53
N VAL A 182 3.03 -24.99 -5.83
CA VAL A 182 1.81 -24.85 -6.63
C VAL A 182 0.79 -25.94 -6.26
N ARG A 183 1.27 -27.18 -6.07
CA ARG A 183 0.44 -28.30 -5.64
C ARG A 183 -0.18 -28.03 -4.27
N ASP A 184 0.62 -27.58 -3.31
CA ASP A 184 0.21 -27.28 -1.94
C ASP A 184 -0.79 -26.14 -1.90
N LEU A 185 -0.53 -25.02 -2.57
CA LEU A 185 -1.48 -23.91 -2.67
C LEU A 185 -2.85 -24.39 -3.17
N VAL A 186 -2.86 -25.14 -4.27
CA VAL A 186 -4.12 -25.62 -4.86
C VAL A 186 -4.78 -26.67 -3.97
N LYS A 187 -4.00 -27.57 -3.36
CA LYS A 187 -4.49 -28.56 -2.39
C LYS A 187 -5.15 -27.89 -1.19
N THR A 188 -4.52 -26.87 -0.60
CA THR A 188 -5.06 -26.10 0.53
C THR A 188 -6.39 -25.44 0.17
N LEU A 189 -6.50 -24.84 -1.02
CA LEU A 189 -7.77 -24.27 -1.48
C LEU A 189 -8.86 -25.33 -1.70
N TYR A 190 -8.51 -26.49 -2.25
CA TYR A 190 -9.45 -27.59 -2.43
C TYR A 190 -9.86 -28.26 -1.12
N SER A 191 -9.00 -28.28 -0.10
CA SER A 191 -9.30 -28.87 1.21
C SER A 191 -10.19 -28.01 2.10
N VAL A 192 -10.48 -26.76 1.73
CA VAL A 192 -11.46 -25.94 2.45
C VAL A 192 -12.83 -26.63 2.42
N ASP A 193 -13.50 -26.64 3.59
CA ASP A 193 -14.81 -27.26 3.79
C ASP A 193 -15.83 -26.77 2.74
N PRO A 194 -16.57 -27.67 2.06
CA PRO A 194 -17.61 -27.29 1.11
C PRO A 194 -18.62 -26.26 1.65
N ALA A 195 -19.01 -26.33 2.92
CA ALA A 195 -19.93 -25.39 3.54
C ALA A 195 -19.33 -23.98 3.64
N ILE A 196 -18.02 -23.87 3.83
CA ILE A 196 -17.30 -22.59 3.77
C ILE A 196 -17.31 -22.04 2.34
N LYS A 197 -17.06 -22.89 1.34
CA LYS A 197 -17.06 -22.49 -0.08
C LYS A 197 -18.41 -21.95 -0.51
N GLU A 198 -19.48 -22.63 -0.12
CA GLU A 198 -20.86 -22.23 -0.41
C GLU A 198 -21.22 -20.91 0.28
N ARG A 199 -20.92 -20.79 1.58
CA ARG A 199 -21.15 -19.55 2.34
C ARG A 199 -20.42 -18.35 1.73
N GLU A 200 -19.19 -18.55 1.26
CA GLU A 200 -18.38 -17.52 0.63
C GLU A 200 -18.65 -17.37 -0.88
N GLY A 201 -19.51 -18.23 -1.45
CA GLY A 201 -20.00 -18.18 -2.83
C GLY A 201 -18.98 -18.55 -3.91
N TRP A 202 -17.96 -19.34 -3.59
CA TRP A 202 -16.91 -19.73 -4.53
C TRP A 202 -16.80 -21.24 -4.79
N GLU A 203 -17.80 -22.02 -4.40
CA GLU A 203 -17.87 -23.47 -4.62
C GLU A 203 -17.72 -23.87 -6.09
N ASN A 204 -18.11 -22.98 -7.01
CA ASN A 204 -18.05 -23.18 -8.46
C ASN A 204 -16.84 -22.48 -9.14
N VAL A 205 -15.91 -21.90 -8.39
CA VAL A 205 -14.73 -21.23 -8.95
C VAL A 205 -13.76 -22.24 -9.55
N LYS A 206 -13.34 -22.00 -10.79
CA LYS A 206 -12.38 -22.86 -11.50
C LYS A 206 -10.95 -22.38 -11.25
N PHE A 207 -10.09 -23.29 -10.79
CA PHE A 207 -8.66 -23.06 -10.66
C PHE A 207 -7.92 -23.64 -11.86
N SER A 208 -7.06 -22.85 -12.50
CA SER A 208 -6.18 -23.31 -13.57
C SER A 208 -4.72 -23.04 -13.21
N ILE A 209 -3.82 -23.90 -13.69
CA ILE A 209 -2.38 -23.73 -13.54
C ILE A 209 -1.76 -23.65 -14.94
N LEU A 210 -0.94 -22.64 -15.17
CA LEU A 210 -0.20 -22.47 -16.40
C LEU A 210 1.31 -22.38 -16.10
N THR A 211 2.10 -23.15 -16.85
CA THR A 211 3.57 -23.13 -16.75
C THR A 211 4.20 -23.06 -18.14
N PRO A 212 5.41 -22.48 -18.28
CA PRO A 212 6.12 -22.40 -19.56
C PRO A 212 6.36 -23.74 -20.27
N GLY A 213 6.34 -24.86 -19.55
CA GLY A 213 6.48 -26.20 -20.13
C GLY A 213 5.27 -26.65 -20.96
N TYR A 214 4.14 -25.94 -20.90
CA TYR A 214 2.97 -26.25 -21.70
C TYR A 214 3.09 -25.70 -23.13
N GLY A 215 2.83 -26.53 -24.14
CA GLY A 215 3.09 -26.18 -25.56
C GLY A 215 2.40 -24.91 -26.05
N GLU A 216 1.23 -24.57 -25.52
CA GLU A 216 0.50 -23.34 -25.88
C GLU A 216 0.67 -22.21 -24.85
N TYR A 217 1.73 -22.23 -24.04
CA TYR A 217 1.95 -21.28 -22.95
C TYR A 217 1.76 -19.83 -23.38
N ALA A 218 2.41 -19.40 -24.45
CA ALA A 218 2.35 -18.01 -24.92
C ALA A 218 0.93 -17.58 -25.32
N ARG A 219 0.16 -18.48 -25.95
CA ARG A 219 -1.23 -18.24 -26.35
C ARG A 219 -2.12 -18.12 -25.12
N LEU A 220 -2.05 -19.09 -24.21
CA LEU A 220 -2.87 -19.12 -22.99
C LEU A 220 -2.52 -18.00 -22.03
N LEU A 221 -1.24 -17.64 -21.88
CA LEU A 221 -0.80 -16.51 -21.07
C LEU A 221 -1.46 -15.21 -21.56
N LYS A 222 -1.39 -14.96 -22.88
CA LYS A 222 -2.00 -13.78 -23.50
C LYS A 222 -3.52 -13.76 -23.30
N GLU A 223 -4.19 -14.90 -23.45
CA GLU A 223 -5.64 -15.02 -23.23
C GLU A 223 -6.02 -14.77 -21.76
N GLN A 224 -5.34 -15.42 -20.81
CA GLN A 224 -5.58 -15.28 -19.38
C GLN A 224 -5.32 -13.85 -18.88
N LEU A 225 -4.27 -13.18 -19.37
CA LEU A 225 -3.99 -11.78 -19.01
C LEU A 225 -5.03 -10.82 -19.60
N ARG A 226 -5.45 -11.03 -20.85
CA ARG A 226 -6.47 -10.18 -21.48
C ARG A 226 -7.86 -10.42 -20.89
N ALA A 227 -8.17 -11.63 -20.48
CA ALA A 227 -9.43 -11.98 -19.83
C ALA A 227 -9.47 -11.68 -18.33
N ALA A 228 -8.34 -11.33 -17.68
CA ALA A 228 -8.32 -11.00 -16.26
C ALA A 228 -9.08 -9.69 -15.97
N ASP A 229 -9.82 -9.68 -14.86
CA ASP A 229 -10.30 -8.45 -14.19
C ASP A 229 -9.24 -7.92 -13.22
N VAL A 230 -8.51 -8.84 -12.57
CA VAL A 230 -7.40 -8.55 -11.67
C VAL A 230 -6.19 -9.38 -12.03
N ILE A 231 -5.02 -8.74 -12.12
CA ILE A 231 -3.73 -9.38 -12.29
C ILE A 231 -2.92 -9.13 -11.01
N ILE A 232 -2.37 -10.17 -10.41
CA ILE A 232 -1.61 -10.08 -9.17
C ILE A 232 -0.25 -10.72 -9.41
N THR A 233 0.85 -10.01 -9.15
CA THR A 233 2.20 -10.53 -9.27
C THR A 233 2.87 -10.59 -7.91
N THR A 234 3.37 -11.78 -7.56
CA THR A 234 3.95 -12.08 -6.24
C THR A 234 5.29 -12.81 -6.34
N VAL A 235 5.99 -12.64 -7.46
CA VAL A 235 7.24 -13.29 -7.82
C VAL A 235 8.42 -12.33 -7.62
N PRO A 236 9.48 -12.72 -6.90
CA PRO A 236 10.71 -11.93 -6.84
C PRO A 236 11.45 -12.02 -8.18
N SER A 237 11.13 -11.12 -9.11
CA SER A 237 11.66 -11.10 -10.47
C SER A 237 12.54 -9.89 -10.71
N THR A 238 13.51 -10.04 -11.61
CA THR A 238 14.37 -8.96 -12.14
C THR A 238 14.11 -8.69 -13.61
N THR A 239 13.10 -9.35 -14.18
CA THR A 239 12.67 -9.20 -15.57
C THR A 239 11.15 -9.22 -15.63
N PRO A 240 10.53 -8.54 -16.62
CA PRO A 240 9.07 -8.58 -16.75
C PRO A 240 8.55 -10.01 -16.92
N LEU A 241 7.40 -10.30 -16.31
CA LEU A 241 6.80 -11.63 -16.30
C LEU A 241 6.07 -11.99 -17.62
N PHE A 242 5.79 -10.98 -18.44
CA PHE A 242 5.11 -11.14 -19.73
C PHE A 242 5.46 -9.98 -20.66
N ASP A 243 5.19 -10.15 -21.95
CA ASP A 243 5.44 -9.11 -22.97
C ASP A 243 4.47 -7.93 -22.83
N PRO A 244 4.96 -6.66 -22.83
CA PRO A 244 4.11 -5.47 -22.64
C PRO A 244 2.97 -5.37 -23.65
N SER A 245 3.18 -5.80 -24.91
CA SER A 245 2.19 -5.68 -25.99
C SER A 245 0.89 -6.44 -25.70
N ILE A 246 0.92 -7.44 -24.81
CA ILE A 246 -0.26 -8.18 -24.39
C ILE A 246 -1.32 -7.23 -23.82
N LEU A 247 -0.90 -6.23 -23.04
CA LEU A 247 -1.78 -5.28 -22.34
C LEU A 247 -1.73 -3.86 -22.92
N THR A 248 -0.64 -3.44 -23.57
CA THR A 248 -0.51 -2.08 -24.14
C THR A 248 -1.10 -1.96 -25.56
N SER A 249 -1.30 -3.08 -26.26
CA SER A 249 -1.97 -3.08 -27.58
C SER A 249 -3.43 -2.60 -27.50
N THR A 250 -4.00 -2.17 -28.62
CA THR A 250 -5.40 -1.72 -28.73
C THR A 250 -6.39 -2.72 -28.11
N GLU A 251 -6.23 -4.02 -28.40
CA GLU A 251 -7.04 -5.08 -27.82
C GLU A 251 -6.79 -5.28 -26.32
N GLY A 252 -5.52 -5.21 -25.89
CA GLY A 252 -5.15 -5.30 -24.49
C GLY A 252 -5.81 -4.21 -23.65
N ARG A 253 -5.87 -2.99 -24.19
CA ARG A 253 -6.41 -1.79 -23.52
C ARG A 253 -7.94 -1.69 -23.49
N ARG A 254 -8.69 -2.64 -24.07
CA ARG A 254 -10.17 -2.58 -24.09
C ARG A 254 -10.82 -2.75 -22.73
N ARG A 255 -10.17 -3.47 -21.82
CA ARG A 255 -10.71 -3.82 -20.50
C ARG A 255 -9.94 -3.11 -19.41
N GLY A 256 -10.64 -2.43 -18.51
CA GLY A 256 -10.03 -1.87 -17.31
C GLY A 256 -9.76 -2.97 -16.31
N ARG A 257 -8.53 -3.04 -15.82
CA ARG A 257 -8.06 -4.07 -14.91
C ARG A 257 -7.50 -3.45 -13.65
N LEU A 258 -7.49 -4.22 -12.58
CA LEU A 258 -6.65 -3.92 -11.42
C LEU A 258 -5.37 -4.77 -11.55
N ILE A 259 -4.21 -4.13 -11.61
CA ILE A 259 -2.90 -4.79 -11.68
C ILE A 259 -2.17 -4.51 -10.37
N ILE A 260 -1.85 -5.55 -9.62
CA ILE A 260 -1.24 -5.48 -8.30
C ILE A 260 0.15 -6.09 -8.35
N ALA A 261 1.18 -5.29 -8.06
CA ALA A 261 2.58 -5.70 -8.12
C ALA A 261 3.24 -5.72 -6.74
N ILE A 262 3.55 -6.92 -6.24
CA ILE A 262 4.01 -7.18 -4.86
C ILE A 262 5.43 -7.75 -4.80
N GLY A 263 5.78 -8.65 -5.71
CA GLY A 263 6.99 -9.48 -5.63
C GLY A 263 8.30 -8.72 -5.83
N SER A 264 8.27 -7.54 -6.46
CA SER A 264 9.42 -6.65 -6.68
C SER A 264 9.54 -5.60 -5.57
N TYR A 265 10.60 -5.65 -4.75
CA TYR A 265 10.77 -4.76 -3.59
C TYR A 265 12.20 -4.19 -3.49
N LYS A 266 12.96 -4.24 -4.58
CA LYS A 266 14.28 -3.62 -4.69
C LYS A 266 14.37 -2.85 -6.00
N PRO A 267 15.23 -1.81 -6.11
CA PRO A 267 15.31 -0.97 -7.30
C PRO A 267 15.59 -1.72 -8.61
N HIS A 268 16.31 -2.84 -8.56
CA HIS A 268 16.63 -3.68 -9.73
C HIS A 268 15.60 -4.77 -10.01
N MET A 269 14.59 -4.95 -9.16
CA MET A 269 13.55 -5.96 -9.31
C MET A 269 12.35 -5.39 -10.07
N ILE A 270 11.81 -6.15 -11.01
CA ILE A 270 10.62 -5.80 -11.79
C ILE A 270 9.81 -7.07 -12.08
N GLU A 271 8.49 -6.98 -11.93
CA GLU A 271 7.53 -8.03 -12.30
C GLU A 271 6.70 -7.64 -13.53
N ILE A 272 6.31 -6.37 -13.58
CA ILE A 272 5.44 -5.83 -14.62
C ILE A 272 6.29 -4.99 -15.57
N PRO A 273 6.09 -5.10 -16.90
CA PRO A 273 6.74 -4.23 -17.88
C PRO A 273 6.55 -2.73 -17.55
N ILE A 274 7.63 -1.95 -17.64
CA ILE A 274 7.63 -0.50 -17.32
C ILE A 274 6.67 0.30 -18.21
N GLU A 275 6.38 -0.19 -19.42
CA GLU A 275 5.47 0.42 -20.37
C GLU A 275 4.04 0.50 -19.83
N ILE A 276 3.65 -0.42 -18.95
CA ILE A 276 2.33 -0.41 -18.29
C ILE A 276 2.27 0.73 -17.26
N PHE A 277 3.35 0.97 -16.53
CA PHE A 277 3.45 2.10 -15.59
C PHE A 277 3.44 3.44 -16.34
N GLN A 278 4.26 3.54 -17.39
CA GLN A 278 4.30 4.72 -18.25
C GLN A 278 2.94 5.00 -18.89
N GLN A 279 2.22 3.97 -19.33
CA GLN A 279 0.88 4.13 -19.89
C GLN A 279 -0.14 4.61 -18.85
N ALA A 280 -0.10 4.07 -17.62
CA ALA A 280 -1.03 4.44 -16.56
C ALA A 280 -0.99 5.93 -16.19
N VAL A 281 0.19 6.57 -16.37
CA VAL A 281 0.43 7.98 -16.04
C VAL A 281 0.39 8.92 -17.25
N LYS A 282 0.09 8.41 -18.46
CA LYS A 282 -0.03 9.26 -19.65
C LYS A 282 -1.21 10.23 -19.49
N PRO A 283 -1.02 11.54 -19.76
CA PRO A 283 -2.12 12.49 -19.78
C PRO A 283 -3.21 12.04 -20.74
N HIS A 284 -4.47 12.26 -20.38
CA HIS A 284 -5.60 12.02 -21.28
C HIS A 284 -5.57 13.04 -22.43
N GLU A 285 -4.96 12.67 -23.56
CA GLU A 285 -5.16 13.42 -24.80
C GLU A 285 -6.55 13.16 -25.37
N HIS A 286 -7.18 14.21 -25.92
CA HIS A 286 -8.58 14.23 -26.32
C HIS A 286 -8.94 13.15 -27.36
N ARG A 287 -10.11 12.52 -27.13
CA ARG A 287 -10.98 11.79 -28.09
C ARG A 287 -10.27 10.85 -29.08
N HIS A 288 -9.80 9.71 -28.58
CA HIS A 288 -9.73 8.52 -29.43
C HIS A 288 -11.14 7.91 -29.59
N TYR A 289 -11.58 7.72 -30.84
CA TYR A 289 -12.85 7.07 -31.18
C TYR A 289 -12.90 5.56 -30.83
N HIS A 290 -11.80 5.00 -30.30
CA HIS A 290 -11.71 3.62 -29.86
C HIS A 290 -11.98 3.47 -28.36
N LYS A 291 -12.78 2.46 -28.01
CA LYS A 291 -13.26 2.17 -26.65
C LYS A 291 -12.13 1.58 -25.79
N HIS A 292 -11.21 2.42 -25.32
CA HIS A 292 -10.18 2.07 -24.34
C HIS A 292 -10.71 2.21 -22.92
N ALA A 293 -10.19 1.39 -21.99
CA ALA A 293 -10.37 1.64 -20.58
C ALA A 293 -9.76 2.99 -20.20
N SER A 294 -10.40 3.71 -19.28
CA SER A 294 -9.81 4.93 -18.74
C SER A 294 -8.54 4.59 -17.95
N GLU A 295 -7.46 5.31 -18.24
CA GLU A 295 -6.32 5.42 -17.33
C GLU A 295 -6.64 6.45 -16.24
N GLY A 296 -5.90 6.44 -15.12
CA GLY A 296 -6.11 7.39 -14.02
C GLY A 296 -5.22 8.63 -14.11
N GLY A 297 -4.17 8.57 -14.93
CA GLY A 297 -3.08 9.53 -14.91
C GLY A 297 -2.13 9.36 -13.72
N VAL A 298 -2.33 8.32 -12.89
CA VAL A 298 -1.56 8.05 -11.67
C VAL A 298 -1.39 6.54 -11.44
N VAL A 299 -0.36 6.17 -10.68
CA VAL A 299 -0.16 4.83 -10.12
C VAL A 299 -0.46 4.85 -8.62
N VAL A 300 -1.24 3.87 -8.15
CA VAL A 300 -1.55 3.74 -6.73
C VAL A 300 -0.37 3.08 -6.02
N VAL A 301 0.03 3.62 -4.86
CA VAL A 301 1.12 3.07 -4.03
C VAL A 301 0.67 2.88 -2.59
N ASP A 302 1.37 2.05 -1.82
CA ASP A 302 1.17 1.98 -0.38
C ASP A 302 1.81 3.14 0.38
N THR A 303 3.02 3.54 -0.05
CA THR A 303 3.77 4.68 0.49
C THR A 303 4.51 5.36 -0.66
N LEU A 304 4.41 6.69 -0.76
CA LEU A 304 5.14 7.46 -1.75
C LEU A 304 6.65 7.30 -1.58
N THR A 305 7.14 7.54 -0.37
CA THR A 305 8.58 7.56 -0.08
C THR A 305 9.21 6.18 -0.23
N GLY A 306 8.54 5.13 0.25
CA GLY A 306 9.02 3.75 0.11
C GLY A 306 9.04 3.32 -1.36
N CYS A 307 7.97 3.55 -2.11
CA CYS A 307 7.91 3.15 -3.51
C CYS A 307 8.95 3.90 -4.38
N LEU A 308 9.14 5.21 -4.18
CA LEU A 308 10.15 5.99 -4.93
C LEU A 308 11.59 5.52 -4.66
N LYS A 309 11.85 4.87 -3.52
CA LYS A 309 13.18 4.37 -3.14
C LYS A 309 13.40 2.90 -3.46
N GLU A 310 12.35 2.08 -3.41
CA GLU A 310 12.47 0.62 -3.44
C GLU A 310 11.81 -0.04 -4.64
N ALA A 311 10.74 0.55 -5.21
CA ALA A 311 9.97 -0.10 -6.26
C ALA A 311 10.65 0.06 -7.62
N GLY A 312 11.29 -1.01 -8.10
CA GLY A 312 11.99 -1.00 -9.37
C GLY A 312 11.10 -0.60 -10.55
N GLU A 313 9.82 -0.98 -10.58
CA GLU A 313 8.93 -0.53 -11.67
C GLU A 313 8.75 0.98 -11.70
N ILE A 314 8.60 1.64 -10.55
CA ILE A 314 8.41 3.10 -10.46
C ILE A 314 9.72 3.83 -10.81
N ILE A 315 10.84 3.37 -10.25
CA ILE A 315 12.16 3.97 -10.48
C ILE A 315 12.56 3.85 -11.94
N GLN A 316 12.45 2.66 -12.52
CA GLN A 316 12.89 2.39 -13.89
C GLN A 316 11.95 2.98 -14.95
N SER A 317 10.67 3.18 -14.62
CA SER A 317 9.73 3.88 -15.51
C SER A 317 9.88 5.41 -15.48
N GLY A 318 10.65 5.95 -14.52
CA GLY A 318 10.92 7.39 -14.39
C GLY A 318 9.74 8.18 -13.83
N LEU A 319 8.90 7.56 -13.00
CA LEU A 319 7.70 8.19 -12.44
C LEU A 319 8.07 9.18 -11.35
N SER A 320 7.46 10.37 -11.39
CA SER A 320 7.64 11.41 -10.39
C SER A 320 6.56 11.35 -9.29
N PRO A 321 6.78 11.97 -8.11
CA PRO A 321 5.83 11.90 -6.99
C PRO A 321 4.40 12.35 -7.33
N ASN A 322 4.23 13.33 -8.22
CA ASN A 322 2.93 13.82 -8.69
C ASN A 322 2.17 12.86 -9.62
N GLN A 323 2.80 11.76 -10.04
CA GLN A 323 2.20 10.69 -10.83
C GLN A 323 1.83 9.48 -9.95
N LEU A 324 2.01 9.60 -8.64
CA LEU A 324 1.71 8.58 -7.66
C LEU A 324 0.61 9.09 -6.73
N VAL A 325 -0.20 8.18 -6.21
CA VAL A 325 -1.21 8.47 -5.19
C VAL A 325 -1.22 7.36 -4.16
N GLU A 326 -1.26 7.70 -2.88
CA GLU A 326 -1.30 6.69 -1.85
C GLU A 326 -2.68 6.04 -1.76
N VAL A 327 -2.70 4.75 -1.48
CA VAL A 327 -3.94 3.99 -1.30
C VAL A 327 -4.80 4.60 -0.19
N GLY A 328 -4.18 5.17 0.86
CA GLY A 328 -4.84 5.85 1.98
C GLY A 328 -5.69 7.06 1.57
N GLU A 329 -5.30 7.77 0.51
CA GLU A 329 -6.08 8.89 -0.04
C GLU A 329 -7.33 8.39 -0.77
N LEU A 330 -7.23 7.24 -1.44
CA LEU A 330 -8.27 6.72 -2.31
C LEU A 330 -9.34 5.92 -1.58
N VAL A 331 -8.97 5.25 -0.48
CA VAL A 331 -9.86 4.33 0.24
C VAL A 331 -11.01 5.03 0.96
N MET A 332 -10.95 6.36 1.11
CA MET A 332 -12.02 7.19 1.68
C MET A 332 -12.91 7.85 0.63
N LEU A 333 -12.59 7.75 -0.67
CA LEU A 333 -13.42 8.33 -1.73
C LEU A 333 -14.83 7.75 -1.67
N GLY A 334 -15.83 8.64 -1.69
CA GLY A 334 -17.25 8.30 -1.71
C GLY A 334 -17.60 7.54 -2.98
N GLY A 335 -18.26 6.39 -2.81
CA GLY A 335 -18.72 5.54 -3.89
C GLY A 335 -19.12 4.20 -3.33
N GLN A 336 -20.26 3.64 -3.76
CA GLN A 336 -20.74 2.33 -3.32
C GLN A 336 -19.59 1.31 -3.39
N LEU A 337 -19.21 0.76 -2.25
CA LEU A 337 -18.47 -0.50 -2.19
C LEU A 337 -19.32 -1.50 -2.97
N ALA A 338 -18.72 -2.18 -3.95
CA ALA A 338 -19.41 -3.20 -4.73
C ALA A 338 -19.62 -4.43 -3.83
N GLY A 339 -20.61 -4.37 -2.95
CA GLY A 339 -21.15 -5.52 -2.23
C GLY A 339 -22.10 -6.31 -3.13
N PRO A 340 -22.43 -7.57 -2.75
CA PRO A 340 -23.51 -8.30 -3.41
C PRO A 340 -24.83 -7.59 -3.07
N ASP A 341 -25.65 -7.31 -4.08
CA ASP A 341 -27.03 -6.79 -4.03
C ASP A 341 -27.54 -6.39 -2.63
N ASN A 342 -27.34 -5.12 -2.24
CA ASN A 342 -28.10 -4.51 -1.16
C ASN A 342 -28.75 -3.22 -1.67
N SER A 343 -30.01 -3.36 -2.08
CA SER A 343 -31.02 -2.32 -2.01
C SER A 343 -31.46 -2.22 -0.55
N ASP A 344 -30.80 -1.39 0.25
CA ASP A 344 -31.37 -0.89 1.50
C ASP A 344 -30.79 0.49 1.80
N ASP A 345 -31.68 1.48 1.75
CA ASP A 345 -31.44 2.86 2.13
C ASP A 345 -31.21 2.94 3.65
N HIS A 346 -29.99 3.30 4.06
CA HIS A 346 -29.76 3.83 5.39
C HIS A 346 -29.25 5.27 5.30
N GLU A 347 -30.14 6.18 5.72
CA GLU A 347 -29.87 7.60 5.95
C GLU A 347 -28.64 7.78 6.86
N VAL A 348 -27.65 8.50 6.35
CA VAL A 348 -26.52 8.97 7.16
C VAL A 348 -26.92 10.30 7.80
N SER A 349 -27.08 10.30 9.11
CA SER A 349 -27.30 11.49 9.93
C SER A 349 -26.25 12.56 9.66
N ALA A 350 -26.73 13.76 9.34
CA ALA A 350 -25.94 14.95 9.15
C ALA A 350 -25.39 15.47 10.49
N ASP A 351 -24.10 15.26 10.74
CA ASP A 351 -23.34 16.14 11.63
C ASP A 351 -21.93 16.34 11.06
N GLY A 352 -21.87 17.19 10.04
CA GLY A 352 -20.63 17.57 9.36
C GLY A 352 -20.01 18.80 10.01
N LYS A 353 -19.01 18.62 10.87
CA LYS A 353 -18.01 19.67 11.13
C LYS A 353 -17.11 19.77 9.92
N GLN A 354 -17.28 20.86 9.18
CA GLN A 354 -16.54 21.23 7.98
C GLN A 354 -15.07 21.53 8.34
N ILE A 355 -14.14 20.79 7.74
CA ILE A 355 -12.69 20.98 7.91
C ILE A 355 -12.24 22.18 7.05
N ASP A 356 -11.57 23.15 7.68
CA ASP A 356 -11.06 24.38 7.03
C ASP A 356 -9.71 24.13 6.36
N LEU A 357 -9.76 23.81 5.06
CA LEU A 357 -8.62 23.55 4.18
C LEU A 357 -7.81 24.82 3.82
N ASP A 358 -8.34 26.02 4.05
CA ASP A 358 -7.64 27.28 3.70
C ASP A 358 -6.60 27.68 4.77
N GLY A 359 -6.73 27.18 6.01
CA GLY A 359 -5.75 27.38 7.08
C GLY A 359 -4.42 26.67 6.81
N ILE A 360 -4.49 25.41 6.36
CA ILE A 360 -3.32 24.54 6.10
C ILE A 360 -2.46 25.08 4.94
N ARG A 361 -3.09 25.73 3.96
CA ARG A 361 -2.42 26.23 2.76
C ARG A 361 -1.58 27.48 3.01
N ARG A 362 -1.89 28.25 4.07
CA ARG A 362 -1.15 29.47 4.44
C ARG A 362 0.12 29.16 5.22
N GLU A 363 0.14 28.11 6.04
CA GLU A 363 1.34 27.72 6.80
C GLU A 363 2.44 27.12 5.91
N LEU A 364 2.07 26.48 4.79
CA LEU A 364 3.03 25.91 3.84
C LEU A 364 3.64 26.95 2.87
N SER A 365 2.98 28.09 2.65
CA SER A 365 3.53 29.14 1.79
C SER A 365 4.65 29.95 2.46
N ASP A 366 4.62 30.07 3.79
CA ASP A 366 5.59 30.88 4.56
C ASP A 366 6.96 30.19 4.74
N ILE A 367 7.08 28.90 4.39
CA ILE A 367 8.35 28.15 4.46
C ILE A 367 9.11 28.20 3.11
N SER A 368 8.47 28.67 2.03
CA SER A 368 9.05 28.68 0.68
C SER A 368 9.69 29.99 0.24
N SER A 369 9.73 31.02 1.10
CA SER A 369 10.32 32.32 0.79
C SER A 369 11.36 32.79 1.81
N SER A 370 12.39 31.98 2.06
CA SER A 370 13.68 32.47 2.57
C SER A 370 14.78 31.44 2.31
N GLY A 371 15.40 31.52 1.13
CA GLY A 371 16.65 30.81 0.88
C GLY A 371 17.81 31.53 1.56
N GLN A 372 18.46 30.89 2.53
CA GLN A 372 19.93 30.75 2.64
C GLN A 372 20.33 29.96 3.90
N GLY A 373 21.20 28.96 3.70
CA GLY A 373 22.01 28.28 4.73
C GLY A 373 21.58 26.82 4.99
N SER A 374 22.45 25.84 5.15
CA SER A 374 23.89 25.70 4.90
C SER A 374 24.17 24.20 4.96
N MET A 375 24.86 23.64 3.96
CA MET A 375 25.42 22.30 4.02
C MET A 375 26.69 22.32 4.87
N HIS A 376 26.64 21.88 6.13
CA HIS A 376 27.73 21.19 6.86
C HIS A 376 27.40 21.14 8.36
N ALA A 377 27.00 19.98 8.88
CA ALA A 377 27.09 19.67 10.32
C ALA A 377 26.79 18.19 10.62
N VAL A 378 27.59 17.25 10.11
CA VAL A 378 27.80 15.94 10.78
C VAL A 378 29.21 15.43 10.45
N MET A 379 30.23 15.99 11.09
CA MET A 379 31.56 15.38 11.18
C MET A 379 32.15 15.76 12.54
N ARG A 380 32.32 14.72 13.38
CA ARG A 380 33.25 14.61 14.51
C ARG A 380 33.10 15.59 15.69
N GLU A 381 32.65 15.05 16.81
CA GLU A 381 33.29 15.33 18.09
C GLU A 381 34.17 14.16 18.51
N GLY A 382 35.42 14.49 18.84
CA GLY A 382 36.43 13.62 19.41
C GLY A 382 37.52 14.51 19.98
N SER A 383 37.48 14.68 21.30
CA SER A 383 38.58 14.99 22.24
C SER A 383 39.39 16.29 22.09
N GLU A 384 39.25 17.12 23.14
CA GLU A 384 40.31 17.65 24.01
C GLU A 384 41.05 18.96 23.68
N LEU A 385 41.11 19.76 24.76
CA LEU A 385 42.18 20.65 25.24
C LEU A 385 42.31 22.10 24.70
N SER A 386 41.84 23.00 25.57
CA SER A 386 42.57 24.12 26.19
C SER A 386 43.09 25.31 25.35
N THR A 387 42.62 26.47 25.85
CA THR A 387 43.37 27.66 26.25
C THR A 387 43.78 28.72 25.22
N VAL A 388 43.46 29.95 25.63
CA VAL A 388 44.27 31.19 25.55
C VAL A 388 44.01 32.10 24.34
N SER A 389 43.12 33.07 24.63
CA SER A 389 43.45 34.49 24.79
C SER A 389 43.27 35.45 23.61
N THR A 390 42.59 36.56 23.99
CA THR A 390 42.88 37.98 23.68
C THR A 390 42.84 38.39 22.20
N GLU A 391 42.30 39.53 21.80
CA GLU A 391 42.03 40.79 22.47
C GLU A 391 41.26 41.67 21.46
N SER A 392 40.45 42.60 22.00
CA SER A 392 40.33 44.01 21.57
C SER A 392 39.86 44.31 20.11
N THR A 393 39.13 45.37 19.78
CA THR A 393 38.62 46.56 20.47
C THR A 393 37.57 47.21 19.54
N GLU A 394 36.53 47.80 20.13
CA GLU A 394 35.98 49.13 19.80
C GLU A 394 35.80 49.57 18.34
N ARG A 395 34.57 49.92 17.92
CA ARG A 395 34.00 51.28 18.07
C ARG A 395 32.66 51.45 17.34
N GLU A 396 31.88 52.35 17.91
CA GLU A 396 30.58 52.89 17.50
C GLU A 396 30.71 53.69 16.17
N SER A 397 29.67 53.95 15.36
CA SER A 397 28.54 54.82 15.68
C SER A 397 27.81 55.24 14.38
N ILE A 398 26.53 55.64 14.53
CA ILE A 398 25.78 56.70 13.79
C ILE A 398 25.16 56.38 12.40
N ASP A 399 23.84 56.22 12.45
CA ASP A 399 22.76 57.06 11.85
C ASP A 399 22.85 57.51 10.37
N SER A 400 21.77 57.26 9.61
CA SER A 400 20.99 58.34 8.97
C SER A 400 19.81 57.82 8.14
N SER A 401 18.69 58.50 8.36
CA SER A 401 17.42 58.48 7.64
C SER A 401 17.51 58.72 6.12
N ARG A 402 16.53 58.20 5.35
CA ARG A 402 15.83 58.99 4.31
C ARG A 402 14.52 58.36 3.80
N SER A 403 13.55 59.25 3.61
CA SER A 403 12.14 59.11 3.24
C SER A 403 11.86 58.83 1.76
N SER A 404 10.67 58.28 1.44
CA SER A 404 9.72 58.78 0.40
C SER A 404 8.44 57.91 0.42
N LYS A 405 7.28 58.45 0.79
CA LYS A 405 6.25 59.22 0.04
C LYS A 405 5.16 58.36 -0.63
N SER A 406 3.94 58.75 -0.25
CA SER A 406 2.60 58.22 -0.53
C SER A 406 2.07 58.48 -1.94
N SER A 407 1.07 57.70 -2.36
CA SER A 407 -0.12 58.27 -3.03
C SER A 407 -1.38 57.46 -2.70
N ARG A 408 -2.42 58.17 -2.23
CA ARG A 408 -3.81 57.72 -2.04
C ARG A 408 -4.61 58.03 -3.31
N LYS A 409 -5.60 57.20 -3.64
CA LYS A 409 -6.84 57.67 -4.30
C LYS A 409 -8.07 56.85 -3.87
N SER A 410 -9.18 57.56 -3.88
CA SER A 410 -10.49 57.43 -3.22
C SER A 410 -11.42 56.29 -3.65
N LEU A 411 -12.36 55.99 -2.74
CA LEU A 411 -13.53 55.12 -2.86
C LEU A 411 -14.65 55.67 -3.78
N GLY A 412 -15.45 54.75 -4.32
CA GLY A 412 -16.84 54.94 -4.77
C GLY A 412 -17.62 53.60 -4.65
N PRO A 413 -18.93 53.60 -4.31
CA PRO A 413 -19.62 52.40 -3.81
C PRO A 413 -20.45 51.70 -4.89
N SER A 414 -20.30 50.39 -5.09
CA SER A 414 -21.29 49.55 -5.79
C SER A 414 -20.97 48.06 -5.65
N GLY A 415 -22.00 47.24 -5.35
CA GLY A 415 -22.01 45.82 -5.70
C GLY A 415 -21.65 44.81 -4.60
N ILE A 416 -22.47 44.72 -3.54
CA ILE A 416 -22.57 43.50 -2.74
C ILE A 416 -23.31 42.46 -3.58
N GLY A 417 -22.57 41.57 -4.25
CA GLY A 417 -23.17 40.49 -5.00
C GLY A 417 -22.21 39.80 -5.96
N ASN A 418 -21.20 39.09 -5.45
CA ASN A 418 -20.51 38.00 -6.18
C ASN A 418 -19.41 37.29 -5.35
N LYS A 419 -19.70 36.89 -4.10
CA LYS A 419 -18.78 36.00 -3.33
C LYS A 419 -19.31 34.59 -3.04
N ILE A 420 -20.56 34.28 -3.40
CA ILE A 420 -21.16 32.95 -3.15
C ILE A 420 -20.99 32.00 -4.37
N ARG A 421 -20.69 32.53 -5.57
CA ARG A 421 -20.53 31.70 -6.79
C ARG A 421 -19.18 30.99 -6.90
N SER A 422 -18.09 31.50 -6.29
CA SER A 422 -16.76 30.87 -6.40
C SER A 422 -16.63 29.62 -5.51
N LEU A 423 -17.09 29.68 -4.25
CA LEU A 423 -17.08 28.53 -3.34
C LEU A 423 -17.96 27.37 -3.85
N SER A 424 -19.10 27.70 -4.46
CA SER A 424 -19.96 26.73 -5.14
C SER A 424 -19.29 26.08 -6.36
N MET A 425 -18.45 26.80 -7.09
CA MET A 425 -17.77 26.26 -8.28
C MET A 425 -16.58 25.38 -7.89
N ASP A 426 -15.80 25.77 -6.87
CA ASP A 426 -14.69 24.95 -6.38
C ASP A 426 -15.19 23.66 -5.74
N ASN A 427 -16.25 23.71 -4.94
CA ASN A 427 -16.81 22.49 -4.35
C ASN A 427 -17.41 21.56 -5.42
N ARG A 428 -18.00 22.09 -6.50
CA ARG A 428 -18.45 21.29 -7.64
C ARG A 428 -17.28 20.68 -8.42
N LYS A 429 -16.16 21.40 -8.58
CA LYS A 429 -14.97 20.88 -9.26
C LYS A 429 -14.31 19.76 -8.47
N VAL A 430 -14.16 19.91 -7.16
CA VAL A 430 -13.62 18.88 -6.26
C VAL A 430 -14.50 17.62 -6.33
N LYS A 431 -15.81 17.76 -6.14
CA LYS A 431 -16.76 16.64 -6.25
C LYS A 431 -16.69 15.93 -7.62
N SER A 432 -16.57 16.68 -8.71
CA SER A 432 -16.45 16.07 -10.05
C SER A 432 -15.15 15.29 -10.26
N LYS A 433 -14.06 15.70 -9.60
CA LYS A 433 -12.78 14.99 -9.66
C LYS A 433 -12.84 13.70 -8.84
N ASP A 434 -13.45 13.75 -7.66
CA ASP A 434 -13.66 12.58 -6.80
C ASP A 434 -14.54 11.54 -7.52
N ASP A 435 -15.62 11.98 -8.16
CA ASP A 435 -16.49 11.11 -8.97
C ASP A 435 -15.74 10.47 -10.14
N SER A 436 -14.84 11.22 -10.79
CA SER A 436 -13.98 10.71 -11.87
C SER A 436 -12.98 9.67 -11.36
N MET A 437 -12.34 9.91 -10.22
CA MET A 437 -11.40 8.97 -9.59
C MET A 437 -12.11 7.71 -9.11
N ALA A 438 -13.28 7.82 -8.48
CA ALA A 438 -14.09 6.68 -8.08
C ALA A 438 -14.52 5.84 -9.30
N THR A 439 -14.89 6.49 -10.41
CA THR A 439 -15.23 5.80 -11.67
C THR A 439 -14.02 5.07 -12.26
N TRP A 440 -12.85 5.71 -12.28
CA TRP A 440 -11.60 5.09 -12.71
C TRP A 440 -11.23 3.88 -11.84
N LEU A 441 -11.28 4.01 -10.52
CA LEU A 441 -11.02 2.89 -9.60
C LEU A 441 -11.96 1.71 -9.82
N ARG A 442 -13.20 1.99 -10.26
CA ARG A 442 -14.23 0.97 -10.47
C ARG A 442 -14.13 0.25 -11.81
N GLU A 443 -13.83 0.98 -12.89
CA GLU A 443 -13.97 0.49 -14.27
C GLU A 443 -12.71 0.67 -15.13
N GLY A 444 -11.80 1.56 -14.73
CA GLY A 444 -10.58 1.87 -15.46
C GLY A 444 -9.45 0.86 -15.22
N ASN A 445 -8.31 1.15 -15.83
CA ASN A 445 -7.06 0.42 -15.63
C ASN A 445 -6.28 1.04 -14.46
N VAL A 446 -6.14 0.29 -13.37
CA VAL A 446 -5.55 0.71 -12.10
C VAL A 446 -4.30 -0.12 -11.86
N VAL A 447 -3.16 0.53 -11.70
CA VAL A 447 -1.91 -0.13 -11.29
C VAL A 447 -1.67 0.20 -9.82
N TYR A 448 -1.51 -0.83 -9.01
CA TYR A 448 -1.15 -0.75 -7.60
C TYR A 448 0.22 -1.37 -7.38
N LYS A 449 1.16 -0.58 -6.86
CA LYS A 449 2.49 -1.03 -6.48
C LYS A 449 2.62 -1.01 -4.95
N CYS A 450 3.05 -2.12 -4.37
CA CYS A 450 3.25 -2.24 -2.93
C CYS A 450 4.68 -2.73 -2.65
N VAL A 451 5.34 -2.12 -1.67
CA VAL A 451 6.64 -2.53 -1.13
C VAL A 451 6.55 -2.93 0.36
N GLY A 452 5.44 -2.60 1.00
CA GLY A 452 5.12 -2.84 2.40
C GLY A 452 5.71 -1.80 3.34
N MET A 453 4.91 -1.42 4.34
CA MET A 453 5.29 -0.48 5.41
C MET A 453 4.95 -1.07 6.78
N GLY A 454 5.71 -0.69 7.80
CA GLY A 454 5.55 -1.22 9.17
C GLY A 454 4.16 -0.99 9.76
N LEU A 455 3.49 0.14 9.43
CA LEU A 455 2.12 0.42 9.85
C LEU A 455 1.14 -0.72 9.54
N MET A 456 1.29 -1.37 8.38
CA MET A 456 0.45 -2.50 8.01
C MET A 456 0.67 -3.71 8.93
N ASP A 457 1.91 -3.95 9.34
CA ASP A 457 2.25 -5.03 10.27
C ASP A 457 1.66 -4.73 11.66
N LEU A 458 1.81 -3.49 12.16
CA LEU A 458 1.25 -3.04 13.44
C LEU A 458 -0.27 -3.20 13.51
N VAL A 459 -1.00 -2.58 12.57
CA VAL A 459 -2.47 -2.52 12.62
C VAL A 459 -3.10 -3.90 12.46
N VAL A 460 -2.55 -4.72 11.57
CA VAL A 460 -3.04 -6.09 11.38
C VAL A 460 -2.63 -6.98 12.55
N GLY A 461 -1.43 -6.80 13.12
CA GLY A 461 -0.97 -7.53 14.29
C GLY A 461 -1.84 -7.28 15.53
N GLU A 462 -2.23 -6.03 15.79
CA GLU A 462 -3.19 -5.67 16.85
C GLU A 462 -4.54 -6.38 16.65
N GLY A 463 -5.05 -6.38 15.42
CA GLY A 463 -6.27 -7.09 15.06
C GLY A 463 -6.16 -8.60 15.29
N LEU A 464 -5.04 -9.22 14.93
CA LEU A 464 -4.83 -10.65 15.14
C LEU A 464 -4.69 -11.03 16.61
N ILE A 465 -4.04 -10.22 17.44
CA ILE A 465 -4.00 -10.45 18.89
C ILE A 465 -5.43 -10.44 19.46
N THR A 466 -6.26 -9.49 18.99
CA THR A 466 -7.65 -9.36 19.44
C THR A 466 -8.46 -10.60 19.05
N LEU A 467 -8.41 -10.99 17.78
CA LEU A 467 -9.10 -12.18 17.27
C LEU A 467 -8.61 -13.47 17.94
N ALA A 468 -7.29 -13.60 18.17
CA ALA A 468 -6.73 -14.76 18.85
C ALA A 468 -7.27 -14.90 20.28
N ARG A 469 -7.38 -13.79 21.03
CA ARG A 469 -7.97 -13.78 22.37
C ARG A 469 -9.44 -14.17 22.36
N GLU A 470 -10.22 -13.63 21.41
CA GLU A 470 -11.65 -13.95 21.25
C GLU A 470 -11.87 -15.42 20.90
N LYS A 471 -10.99 -16.00 20.07
CA LYS A 471 -11.04 -17.40 19.65
C LYS A 471 -10.36 -18.37 20.63
N GLY A 472 -9.67 -17.85 21.66
CA GLY A 472 -8.92 -18.68 22.61
C GLY A 472 -7.68 -19.36 22.02
N VAL A 473 -7.06 -18.75 20.99
CA VAL A 473 -5.88 -19.28 20.28
C VAL A 473 -4.60 -18.63 20.81
N GLY A 474 -3.52 -19.42 20.88
CA GLY A 474 -2.20 -18.99 21.34
C GLY A 474 -2.04 -18.99 22.87
N THR A 475 -0.91 -18.45 23.34
CA THR A 475 -0.55 -18.47 24.76
C THR A 475 -0.68 -17.08 25.38
N THR A 476 -1.37 -16.99 26.52
CA THR A 476 -1.44 -15.74 27.30
C THR A 476 -0.51 -15.82 28.50
N ILE A 477 0.43 -14.89 28.59
CA ILE A 477 1.38 -14.76 29.70
C ILE A 477 0.88 -13.65 30.64
N PRO A 478 0.39 -13.99 31.85
CA PRO A 478 -0.06 -13.00 32.82
C PRO A 478 1.13 -12.30 33.49
N ASN A 479 0.94 -11.03 33.88
CA ASN A 479 1.93 -10.23 34.60
C ASN A 479 3.28 -10.09 33.88
N PHE A 480 3.23 -10.04 32.54
CA PHE A 480 4.31 -9.52 31.70
C PHE A 480 4.34 -8.00 31.81
#